data_AF-Q64Q58-F1
#
_entry.id   AF-Q64Q58-F1
#
_cell.length_a   1.000
_cell.length_b   1.000
_cell.length_c   1.000
_cell.angle_alpha   90.00
_cell.angle_beta   90.00
_cell.angle_gamma   90.00
#
_symmetry.space_group_name_H-M   'P 1'
#
loop_
_entity.id
_entity.type
_entity.pdbx_description
1 polymer ?
#
loop_
_entity_poly.entity_id
_entity_poly.type
_entity_poly.pdbx_seq_one_letter_code
_entity_poly.pdbx_strand_id
1 'polypeptide(L)'
;MKRYIYLFVSVFTLVMASCQQEETSNGKTGFLQFSVEKNTSTILVPATRAEELPIALQVVDRAGTVVKETDDWHNWTSTPLELPLGSYTINAFSKGVDVGTAGFDEPYYWGQSEVTVVPKVNQSVNIECRLANVKVTVNYSADVKKYFSKLNCSVGNSSGKLVFGKDETRSGYFAVDKLNISLALTNTDGRSFVFESEPITDVKERQHYRINYTMKANGAIGGVSVTLDPSTKEYNVNIAIPKESNPSVNVWSDFADVTLPLPDGVVTKECKYRISGTEDWNTVSNVEQADGKLVATITGLIPGTEYDFCFAINGVNGKITTATTELQKQLENGSFDEWNQNGKTWFPGTAAEASAKNSYWDTGNVGAATMSKNPSIGESNDVHTVGGKSAKLSSQFVGMFGIGKFAAGNIYIGRYMETYTSPMGARIRFGREFTSRPTQLKGWYKYTRGTSIDRGDHNVEELKNSGGDKCAIYIALTDNEGLVDDNGVKTAYEVNNNKEGSPTRYTVDLSEANKDVIAYGSITDEESKGSFDESGNIVWKQFTIDLKYRDLTRKPKYIIVVASASKYGDFFTGSESSVMLIDDFELVYGTPVTAN
;
A
#
# COMPACT_ATOMS: atom_id res chain seq x y z
N MET A 1 -61.27 -32.27 -4.40
CA MET A 1 -61.86 -30.98 -4.80
C MET A 1 -61.04 -30.45 -5.99
N LYS A 2 -61.54 -30.69 -7.22
CA LYS A 2 -62.02 -29.70 -8.23
C LYS A 2 -60.86 -28.87 -8.85
N ARG A 3 -60.33 -29.26 -10.03
CA ARG A 3 -60.73 -28.95 -11.45
C ARG A 3 -60.40 -27.47 -11.82
N TYR A 4 -59.77 -27.08 -12.94
CA TYR A 4 -59.94 -27.36 -14.39
C TYR A 4 -58.62 -26.97 -15.16
N ILE A 5 -58.08 -27.74 -16.13
CA ILE A 5 -58.29 -27.80 -17.61
C ILE A 5 -57.88 -26.54 -18.41
N TYR A 6 -57.01 -26.72 -19.43
CA TYR A 6 -57.10 -26.31 -20.86
C TYR A 6 -55.71 -26.54 -21.51
N LEU A 7 -55.47 -26.92 -22.77
CA LEU A 7 -56.26 -27.41 -23.91
C LEU A 7 -55.19 -27.66 -25.00
N PHE A 8 -55.06 -28.86 -25.58
CA PHE A 8 -54.61 -28.97 -26.97
C PHE A 8 -55.38 -30.08 -27.66
N VAL A 9 -56.03 -29.66 -28.74
CA VAL A 9 -57.13 -30.32 -29.41
C VAL A 9 -56.61 -31.42 -30.33
N SER A 10 -57.20 -32.62 -30.18
CA SER A 10 -57.18 -33.71 -31.14
C SER A 10 -58.59 -33.92 -31.71
N VAL A 11 -58.84 -33.57 -32.97
CA VAL A 11 -59.89 -34.16 -33.86
C VAL A 11 -59.50 -33.67 -35.28
N PHE A 12 -59.38 -34.46 -36.34
CA PHE A 12 -60.37 -35.39 -36.88
C PHE A 12 -59.71 -36.40 -37.81
N THR A 13 -59.93 -37.68 -37.53
CA THR A 13 -59.80 -38.82 -38.43
C THR A 13 -60.74 -38.66 -39.63
N LEU A 14 -60.20 -38.70 -40.86
CA LEU A 14 -60.97 -39.18 -42.00
C LEU A 14 -60.53 -40.62 -42.31
N VAL A 15 -61.49 -41.53 -42.16
CA VAL A 15 -61.41 -42.92 -42.55
C VAL A 15 -61.22 -43.00 -44.06
N MET A 16 -60.09 -43.52 -44.50
CA MET A 16 -59.99 -44.23 -45.77
C MET A 16 -59.57 -45.66 -45.42
N ALA A 17 -60.54 -46.56 -45.55
CA ALA A 17 -60.28 -47.98 -45.56
C ALA A 17 -59.23 -48.29 -46.63
N SER A 18 -58.13 -48.91 -46.22
CA SER A 18 -57.30 -49.69 -47.13
C SER A 18 -56.89 -50.95 -46.40
N CYS A 19 -57.11 -52.07 -47.09
CA CYS A 19 -57.00 -53.41 -46.58
C CYS A 19 -55.67 -53.65 -45.85
N GLN A 20 -55.75 -54.35 -44.71
CA GLN A 20 -54.65 -55.21 -44.29
C GLN A 20 -54.41 -56.22 -45.41
N GLN A 21 -53.35 -55.99 -46.17
CA GLN A 21 -52.69 -57.01 -46.95
C GLN A 21 -51.33 -57.18 -46.28
N GLU A 22 -51.21 -58.22 -45.45
CA GLU A 22 -49.90 -58.78 -45.11
C GLU A 22 -49.29 -59.29 -46.42
N GLU A 23 -48.61 -58.40 -47.14
CA GLU A 23 -47.63 -58.83 -48.12
C GLU A 23 -46.45 -59.43 -47.37
N THR A 24 -46.43 -60.76 -47.38
CA THR A 24 -45.21 -61.55 -47.36
C THR A 24 -44.14 -60.83 -48.17
N SER A 25 -43.10 -60.31 -47.48
CA SER A 25 -41.95 -59.64 -48.05
C SER A 25 -41.28 -60.54 -49.08
N ASN A 26 -41.67 -60.38 -50.35
CA ASN A 26 -40.86 -60.83 -51.47
C ASN A 26 -39.64 -59.92 -51.46
N GLY A 27 -38.46 -60.49 -51.19
CA GLY A 27 -37.18 -59.82 -50.93
C GLY A 27 -36.74 -58.77 -51.96
N LYS A 28 -37.43 -57.63 -51.97
CA LYS A 28 -37.06 -56.44 -52.72
C LYS A 28 -36.31 -55.54 -51.76
N THR A 29 -35.08 -55.23 -52.13
CA THR A 29 -34.18 -54.36 -51.39
C THR A 29 -33.82 -53.14 -52.24
N GLY A 30 -33.37 -52.10 -51.56
CA GLY A 30 -32.71 -50.94 -52.17
C GLY A 30 -31.34 -50.73 -51.55
N PHE A 31 -30.55 -49.85 -52.15
CA PHE A 31 -29.15 -49.64 -51.77
C PHE A 31 -28.94 -48.19 -51.34
N LEU A 32 -28.29 -48.00 -50.19
CA LEU A 32 -27.93 -46.68 -49.67
C LEU A 32 -26.42 -46.47 -49.77
N GLN A 33 -26.00 -45.26 -50.15
CA GLN A 33 -24.63 -44.81 -50.05
C GLN A 33 -24.59 -43.55 -49.20
N PHE A 34 -23.69 -43.50 -48.21
CA PHE A 34 -23.65 -42.43 -47.23
C PHE A 34 -22.52 -41.43 -47.54
N SER A 35 -22.83 -40.15 -47.37
CA SER A 35 -21.85 -39.08 -47.24
C SER A 35 -22.16 -38.35 -45.95
N VAL A 36 -21.18 -38.26 -45.05
CA VAL A 36 -21.33 -37.51 -43.79
C VAL A 36 -20.53 -36.23 -43.92
N GLU A 37 -21.23 -35.09 -43.90
CA GLU A 37 -20.59 -33.79 -43.82
C GLU A 37 -20.49 -33.39 -42.35
N LYS A 38 -19.26 -33.37 -41.82
CA LYS A 38 -19.00 -32.82 -40.50
C LYS A 38 -18.91 -31.30 -40.64
N ASN A 39 -19.99 -30.61 -40.28
CA ASN A 39 -19.91 -29.17 -40.11
C ASN A 39 -19.17 -28.88 -38.80
N THR A 40 -17.83 -28.90 -38.87
CA THR A 40 -16.94 -28.55 -37.75
C THR A 40 -17.02 -27.07 -37.41
N SER A 41 -17.81 -26.29 -38.15
CA SER A 41 -18.03 -24.89 -37.85
C SER A 41 -18.82 -24.75 -36.55
N THR A 42 -18.10 -24.59 -35.43
CA THR A 42 -18.35 -23.38 -34.64
C THR A 42 -18.10 -22.19 -35.56
N ILE A 43 -18.66 -21.02 -35.32
CA ILE A 43 -18.26 -19.88 -36.16
C ILE A 43 -16.71 -19.75 -36.07
N LEU A 44 -16.03 -20.15 -37.16
CA LEU A 44 -14.59 -20.27 -37.46
C LEU A 44 -13.82 -21.61 -37.25
N VAL A 45 -13.30 -22.10 -38.40
CA VAL A 45 -12.05 -22.80 -38.83
C VAL A 45 -11.06 -23.34 -37.76
N PRO A 46 -10.45 -24.55 -37.97
CA PRO A 46 -9.76 -25.30 -36.93
C PRO A 46 -8.28 -24.96 -36.79
N ALA A 47 -7.78 -25.07 -35.55
CA ALA A 47 -6.39 -25.39 -35.29
C ALA A 47 -6.29 -26.10 -33.92
N THR A 48 -6.40 -27.43 -33.94
CA THR A 48 -5.39 -28.38 -33.45
C THR A 48 -5.95 -29.80 -33.59
N ARG A 49 -5.16 -30.65 -34.22
CA ARG A 49 -5.39 -32.07 -34.49
C ARG A 49 -5.53 -32.86 -33.18
N ALA A 50 -6.71 -32.88 -32.60
CA ALA A 50 -7.16 -34.09 -31.90
C ALA A 50 -7.53 -35.10 -32.99
N GLU A 51 -7.09 -36.35 -32.86
CA GLU A 51 -7.47 -37.43 -33.77
C GLU A 51 -8.98 -37.37 -33.99
N GLU A 52 -9.42 -37.38 -35.25
CA GLU A 52 -10.85 -37.26 -35.56
C GLU A 52 -11.60 -38.41 -34.89
N LEU A 53 -12.37 -38.09 -33.84
CA LEU A 53 -13.28 -39.06 -33.24
C LEU A 53 -14.18 -39.62 -34.35
N PRO A 54 -14.27 -40.96 -34.49
CA PRO A 54 -15.03 -41.55 -35.57
C PRO A 54 -16.52 -41.21 -35.41
N ILE A 55 -17.19 -40.95 -36.53
CA ILE A 55 -18.63 -40.71 -36.54
C ILE A 55 -19.33 -42.04 -36.79
N ALA A 56 -20.06 -42.50 -35.77
CA ALA A 56 -20.89 -43.69 -35.85
C ALA A 56 -22.18 -43.40 -36.63
N LEU A 57 -22.71 -44.42 -37.31
CA LEU A 57 -24.03 -44.37 -37.93
C LEU A 57 -24.94 -45.43 -37.32
N GLN A 58 -26.20 -45.06 -37.10
CA GLN A 58 -27.29 -45.98 -36.77
C GLN A 58 -28.43 -45.79 -37.77
N VAL A 59 -28.86 -46.90 -38.38
CA VAL A 59 -30.06 -46.99 -39.21
C VAL A 59 -31.20 -47.45 -38.33
N VAL A 60 -32.21 -46.61 -38.17
CA VAL A 60 -33.36 -46.86 -37.30
C VAL A 60 -34.61 -47.02 -38.16
N ASP A 61 -35.36 -48.09 -37.94
CA ASP A 61 -36.63 -48.31 -38.62
C ASP A 61 -37.78 -47.45 -38.03
N ARG A 62 -38.96 -47.50 -38.65
CA ARG A 62 -40.14 -46.74 -38.19
C ARG A 62 -40.63 -47.15 -36.79
N ALA A 63 -40.27 -48.33 -36.30
CA ALA A 63 -40.60 -48.79 -34.95
C ALA A 63 -39.59 -48.28 -33.90
N GLY A 64 -38.53 -47.59 -34.31
CA GLY A 64 -37.47 -47.09 -33.43
C GLY A 64 -36.36 -48.12 -33.16
N THR A 65 -36.34 -49.24 -33.89
CA THR A 65 -35.34 -50.30 -33.71
C THR A 65 -34.11 -50.02 -34.56
N VAL A 66 -32.91 -50.13 -33.98
CA VAL A 66 -31.64 -50.07 -34.72
C VAL A 66 -31.49 -51.35 -35.53
N VAL A 67 -31.53 -51.25 -36.85
CA VAL A 67 -31.46 -52.40 -37.77
C VAL A 67 -30.04 -52.62 -38.32
N LYS A 68 -29.21 -51.56 -38.36
CA LYS A 68 -27.79 -51.59 -38.73
C LYS A 68 -27.05 -50.48 -38.01
N GLU A 69 -25.79 -50.73 -37.65
CA GLU A 69 -24.89 -49.71 -37.10
C GLU A 69 -23.43 -49.94 -37.50
N THR A 70 -22.63 -48.88 -37.44
CA THR A 70 -21.18 -48.90 -37.60
C THR A 70 -20.54 -47.88 -36.68
N ASP A 71 -19.35 -48.18 -36.16
CA ASP A 71 -18.57 -47.28 -35.31
C ASP A 71 -17.90 -46.15 -36.09
N ASP A 72 -17.72 -46.33 -37.40
CA ASP A 72 -17.22 -45.31 -38.33
C ASP A 72 -17.98 -45.41 -39.66
N TRP A 73 -18.54 -44.29 -40.11
CA TRP A 73 -19.26 -44.18 -41.37
C TRP A 73 -18.40 -44.54 -42.60
N HIS A 74 -17.07 -44.37 -42.53
CA HIS A 74 -16.16 -44.74 -43.61
C HIS A 74 -16.26 -46.23 -43.98
N ASN A 75 -16.69 -47.09 -43.04
CA ASN A 75 -16.90 -48.52 -43.28
C ASN A 75 -18.03 -48.81 -44.27
N TRP A 76 -18.91 -47.85 -44.55
CA TRP A 76 -20.05 -47.99 -45.47
C TRP A 76 -19.89 -47.20 -46.78
N THR A 77 -18.65 -46.83 -47.14
CA THR A 77 -18.37 -46.02 -48.35
C THR A 77 -18.09 -46.87 -49.60
N SER A 78 -17.56 -48.09 -49.43
CA SER A 78 -17.07 -48.93 -50.53
C SER A 78 -18.12 -49.88 -51.12
N THR A 79 -19.14 -50.24 -50.33
CA THR A 79 -20.26 -51.09 -50.75
C THR A 79 -21.57 -50.46 -50.31
N PRO A 80 -22.54 -50.24 -51.23
CA PRO A 80 -23.85 -49.71 -50.85
C PRO A 80 -24.56 -50.62 -49.83
N LEU A 81 -25.10 -50.02 -48.77
CA LEU A 81 -25.81 -50.74 -47.72
C LEU A 81 -27.19 -51.18 -48.24
N GLU A 82 -27.40 -52.49 -48.28
CA GLU A 82 -28.68 -53.10 -48.70
C GLU A 82 -29.68 -53.13 -47.54
N LEU A 83 -30.89 -52.59 -47.77
CA LEU A 83 -31.97 -52.57 -46.78
C LEU A 83 -33.32 -52.94 -47.41
N PRO A 84 -34.26 -53.53 -46.65
CA PRO A 84 -35.65 -53.71 -47.08
C PRO A 84 -36.30 -52.36 -47.44
N LEU A 85 -37.29 -52.39 -48.35
CA LEU A 85 -38.06 -51.20 -48.68
C LEU A 85 -38.77 -50.64 -47.44
N GLY A 86 -38.69 -49.33 -47.24
CA GLY A 86 -39.27 -48.69 -46.06
C GLY A 86 -38.63 -47.34 -45.75
N SER A 87 -39.22 -46.62 -44.80
CA SER A 87 -38.68 -45.35 -44.31
C SER A 87 -37.79 -45.62 -43.10
N TYR A 88 -36.60 -45.01 -43.12
CA TYR A 88 -35.59 -45.13 -42.07
C TYR A 88 -35.10 -43.75 -41.65
N THR A 89 -34.69 -43.67 -40.40
CA THR A 89 -33.99 -42.52 -39.84
C THR A 89 -32.52 -42.90 -39.65
N ILE A 90 -31.61 -42.11 -40.20
CA ILE A 90 -30.17 -42.32 -40.09
C ILE A 90 -29.63 -41.31 -39.09
N ASN A 91 -29.16 -41.80 -37.95
CA ASN A 91 -28.50 -40.99 -36.93
C ASN A 91 -26.99 -41.07 -37.11
N ALA A 92 -26.33 -39.93 -37.07
CA ALA A 92 -24.87 -39.83 -37.09
C ALA A 92 -24.40 -39.12 -35.81
N PHE A 93 -23.42 -39.69 -35.11
CA PHE A 93 -22.93 -39.13 -33.86
C PHE A 93 -21.47 -39.47 -33.53
N SER A 94 -20.80 -38.64 -32.71
CA SER A 94 -19.44 -38.93 -32.23
C SER A 94 -19.39 -40.24 -31.44
N LYS A 95 -18.62 -41.22 -31.90
CA LYS A 95 -18.42 -42.48 -31.17
C LYS A 95 -17.50 -42.26 -29.96
N GLY A 96 -17.84 -42.88 -28.83
CA GLY A 96 -17.01 -42.87 -27.62
C GLY A 96 -17.10 -41.60 -26.79
N VAL A 97 -17.96 -40.65 -27.15
CA VAL A 97 -18.25 -39.44 -26.37
C VAL A 97 -19.68 -39.50 -25.86
N ASP A 98 -19.85 -39.33 -24.55
CA ASP A 98 -21.17 -39.20 -23.91
C ASP A 98 -21.52 -37.72 -23.77
N VAL A 99 -22.54 -37.26 -24.49
CA VAL A 99 -23.02 -35.87 -24.42
C VAL A 99 -23.54 -35.49 -23.02
N GLY A 100 -23.92 -36.47 -22.20
CA GLY A 100 -24.34 -36.30 -20.82
C GLY A 100 -23.19 -36.14 -19.82
N THR A 101 -21.94 -36.28 -20.26
CA THR A 101 -20.74 -36.21 -19.41
C THR A 101 -19.81 -35.10 -19.89
N ALA A 102 -19.35 -34.25 -18.97
CA ALA A 102 -18.39 -33.20 -19.29
C ALA A 102 -16.97 -33.76 -19.45
N GLY A 103 -16.26 -33.35 -20.50
CA GLY A 103 -14.94 -33.89 -20.83
C GLY A 103 -14.02 -32.89 -21.53
N PHE A 104 -12.70 -33.11 -21.42
CA PHE A 104 -11.70 -32.34 -22.16
C PHE A 104 -11.46 -32.97 -23.53
N ASP A 105 -11.43 -32.14 -24.58
CA ASP A 105 -11.23 -32.57 -25.96
C ASP A 105 -12.27 -33.61 -26.45
N GLU A 106 -13.49 -33.55 -25.92
CA GLU A 106 -14.62 -34.44 -26.24
C GLU A 106 -15.76 -33.71 -27.00
N PRO A 107 -15.55 -33.25 -28.26
CA PRO A 107 -16.62 -32.66 -29.04
C PRO A 107 -17.65 -33.72 -29.47
N TYR A 108 -18.93 -33.44 -29.18
CA TYR A 108 -20.03 -34.31 -29.57
C TYR A 108 -20.75 -33.70 -30.78
N TYR A 109 -20.57 -34.34 -31.93
CA TYR A 109 -21.28 -34.01 -33.16
C TYR A 109 -22.51 -34.90 -33.29
N TRP A 110 -23.63 -34.33 -33.73
CA TRP A 110 -24.87 -35.08 -33.97
C TRP A 110 -25.56 -34.56 -35.24
N GLY A 111 -26.13 -35.47 -36.02
CA GLY A 111 -26.92 -35.18 -37.20
C GLY A 111 -27.93 -36.29 -37.48
N GLN A 112 -28.99 -35.95 -38.19
CA GLN A 112 -30.06 -36.89 -38.54
C GLN A 112 -30.56 -36.61 -39.96
N SER A 113 -30.89 -37.68 -40.69
CA SER A 113 -31.54 -37.60 -41.99
C SER A 113 -32.58 -38.71 -42.13
N GLU A 114 -33.67 -38.43 -42.83
CA GLU A 114 -34.71 -39.42 -43.13
C GLU A 114 -34.60 -39.86 -44.60
N VAL A 115 -34.72 -41.16 -44.84
CA VAL A 115 -34.63 -41.74 -46.19
C VAL A 115 -35.71 -42.79 -46.38
N THR A 116 -36.31 -42.85 -47.57
CA THR A 116 -37.22 -43.94 -47.95
C THR A 116 -36.54 -44.82 -48.99
N VAL A 117 -36.26 -46.07 -48.62
CA VAL A 117 -35.60 -47.05 -49.50
C VAL A 117 -36.59 -47.54 -50.55
N VAL A 118 -36.29 -47.28 -51.82
CA VAL A 118 -37.07 -47.69 -53.00
C VAL A 118 -36.31 -48.75 -53.82
N PRO A 119 -37.00 -49.64 -54.56
CA PRO A 119 -36.37 -50.81 -55.17
C PRO A 119 -35.39 -50.47 -56.29
N LYS A 120 -34.22 -51.15 -56.30
CA LYS A 120 -33.18 -51.09 -57.35
C LYS A 120 -32.58 -49.71 -57.64
N VAL A 121 -32.67 -48.77 -56.71
CA VAL A 121 -32.04 -47.44 -56.80
C VAL A 121 -30.92 -47.34 -55.77
N ASN A 122 -29.75 -46.85 -56.19
CA ASN A 122 -28.71 -46.39 -55.28
C ASN A 122 -29.04 -44.97 -54.84
N GLN A 123 -29.44 -44.78 -53.59
CA GLN A 123 -29.75 -43.46 -53.04
C GLN A 123 -28.58 -42.94 -52.21
N SER A 124 -28.17 -41.71 -52.49
CA SER A 124 -27.20 -40.99 -51.67
C SER A 124 -27.90 -40.32 -50.49
N VAL A 125 -27.45 -40.61 -49.27
CA VAL A 125 -27.92 -39.95 -48.04
C VAL A 125 -26.81 -39.02 -47.55
N ASN A 126 -27.07 -37.71 -47.56
CA ASN A 126 -26.20 -36.73 -46.94
C ASN A 126 -26.67 -36.45 -45.50
N ILE A 127 -25.76 -36.50 -44.54
CA ILE A 127 -26.03 -36.20 -43.14
C ILE A 127 -25.09 -35.08 -42.69
N GLU A 128 -25.67 -33.92 -42.36
CA GLU A 128 -24.92 -32.80 -41.79
C GLU A 128 -24.84 -32.96 -40.26
N CYS A 129 -23.66 -33.28 -39.74
CA CYS A 129 -23.43 -33.34 -38.31
C CYS A 129 -22.99 -31.97 -37.78
N ARG A 130 -23.63 -31.50 -36.70
CA ARG A 130 -23.33 -30.21 -36.05
C ARG A 130 -22.88 -30.45 -34.61
N LEU A 131 -22.07 -29.55 -34.05
CA LEU A 131 -21.69 -29.62 -32.62
C LEU A 131 -22.96 -29.50 -31.76
N ALA A 132 -23.22 -30.52 -30.93
CA ALA A 132 -24.42 -30.63 -30.10
C ALA A 132 -24.14 -30.39 -28.61
N ASN A 133 -22.87 -30.35 -28.20
CA ASN A 133 -22.44 -29.86 -26.89
C ASN A 133 -21.89 -28.42 -26.99
N VAL A 134 -21.69 -27.77 -25.84
CA VAL A 134 -21.10 -26.42 -25.76
C VAL A 134 -19.60 -26.51 -25.52
N LYS A 135 -18.83 -25.64 -26.17
CA LYS A 135 -17.37 -25.56 -25.99
C LYS A 135 -17.02 -24.46 -24.99
N VAL A 136 -16.09 -24.74 -24.09
CA VAL A 136 -15.56 -23.78 -23.12
C VAL A 136 -14.03 -23.79 -23.15
N THR A 137 -13.42 -22.61 -23.12
CA THR A 137 -11.97 -22.46 -22.92
C THR A 137 -11.71 -21.40 -21.87
N VAL A 138 -10.64 -21.60 -21.09
CA VAL A 138 -10.19 -20.64 -20.07
C VAL A 138 -8.81 -20.13 -20.44
N ASN A 139 -8.64 -18.81 -20.43
CA ASN A 139 -7.38 -18.14 -20.71
C ASN A 139 -6.98 -17.27 -19.51
N TYR A 140 -5.74 -17.46 -19.05
CA TYR A 140 -5.10 -16.58 -18.07
C TYR A 140 -4.11 -15.67 -18.78
N SER A 141 -4.21 -14.35 -18.57
CA SER A 141 -3.19 -13.42 -19.08
C SER A 141 -1.81 -13.72 -18.46
N ALA A 142 -0.74 -13.29 -19.13
CA ALA A 142 0.63 -13.48 -18.64
C ALA A 142 0.82 -12.88 -17.23
N ASP A 143 0.23 -11.71 -16.97
CA ASP A 143 0.29 -11.07 -15.66
C ASP A 143 -0.43 -11.88 -14.58
N VAL A 144 -1.60 -12.45 -14.89
CA VAL A 144 -2.32 -13.33 -13.96
C VAL A 144 -1.47 -14.57 -13.64
N LYS A 145 -0.91 -15.23 -14.66
CA LYS A 145 -0.03 -16.40 -14.45
C LYS A 145 1.21 -16.06 -13.62
N LYS A 146 1.76 -14.85 -13.75
CA LYS A 146 2.92 -14.40 -12.98
C LYS A 146 2.58 -14.11 -11.51
N TYR A 147 1.42 -13.53 -11.26
CA TYR A 147 1.05 -13.03 -9.92
C TYR A 147 0.54 -14.13 -8.97
N PHE A 148 -0.05 -15.20 -9.52
CA PHE A 148 -0.64 -16.28 -8.73
C PHE A 148 0.14 -17.59 -8.85
N SER A 149 0.40 -18.22 -7.70
CA SER A 149 1.07 -19.52 -7.61
C SER A 149 0.15 -20.66 -8.05
N LYS A 150 -1.15 -20.55 -7.75
CA LYS A 150 -2.20 -21.49 -8.19
C LYS A 150 -3.36 -20.73 -8.82
N LEU A 151 -3.89 -21.28 -9.91
CA LEU A 151 -5.06 -20.79 -10.64
C LEU A 151 -5.88 -22.00 -11.09
N ASN A 152 -7.10 -22.11 -10.59
CA ASN A 152 -8.04 -23.18 -10.93
C ASN A 152 -9.40 -22.57 -11.23
N CYS A 153 -9.73 -22.42 -12.51
CA CYS A 153 -11.09 -22.10 -12.93
C CYS A 153 -11.87 -23.41 -13.04
N SER A 154 -12.92 -23.56 -12.24
CA SER A 154 -13.86 -24.64 -12.41
C SER A 154 -15.06 -24.17 -13.21
N VAL A 155 -15.44 -24.96 -14.21
CA VAL A 155 -16.68 -24.78 -14.95
C VAL A 155 -17.52 -26.04 -14.76
N GLY A 156 -18.79 -25.88 -14.42
CA GLY A 156 -19.67 -27.03 -14.23
C GLY A 156 -21.14 -26.76 -14.55
N ASN A 157 -21.83 -27.82 -14.92
CA ASN A 157 -23.26 -27.89 -15.18
C ASN A 157 -23.79 -29.30 -14.80
N SER A 158 -24.99 -29.66 -15.28
CA SER A 158 -25.56 -30.99 -15.05
C SER A 158 -24.76 -32.16 -15.62
N SER A 159 -23.91 -31.96 -16.64
CA SER A 159 -23.05 -33.02 -17.20
C SER A 159 -21.75 -33.25 -16.43
N GLY A 160 -21.41 -32.38 -15.46
CA GLY A 160 -20.22 -32.53 -14.63
C GLY A 160 -19.44 -31.24 -14.44
N LYS A 161 -18.20 -31.37 -13.95
CA LYS A 161 -17.31 -30.26 -13.60
C LYS A 161 -15.91 -30.49 -14.15
N LEU A 162 -15.38 -29.52 -14.89
CA LEU A 162 -13.99 -29.51 -15.35
C LEU A 162 -13.21 -28.41 -14.64
N VAL A 163 -11.92 -28.66 -14.38
CA VAL A 163 -11.01 -27.71 -13.73
C VAL A 163 -9.91 -27.34 -14.71
N PHE A 164 -9.92 -26.08 -15.14
CA PHE A 164 -8.89 -25.46 -15.96
C PHE A 164 -7.81 -24.89 -15.04
N GLY A 165 -6.71 -25.63 -14.91
CA GLY A 165 -5.53 -25.19 -14.18
C GLY A 165 -4.73 -24.13 -14.92
N LYS A 166 -3.72 -23.57 -14.26
CA LYS A 166 -2.82 -22.52 -14.77
C LYS A 166 -2.25 -22.77 -16.18
N ASP A 167 -1.96 -24.03 -16.48
CA ASP A 167 -1.33 -24.46 -17.74
C ASP A 167 -2.25 -25.38 -18.56
N GLU A 168 -3.52 -25.51 -18.19
CA GLU A 168 -4.50 -26.25 -18.98
C GLU A 168 -4.81 -25.46 -20.26
N THR A 169 -4.72 -26.14 -21.40
CA THR A 169 -4.95 -25.54 -22.73
C THR A 169 -6.05 -26.25 -23.51
N ARG A 170 -6.52 -27.40 -23.03
CA ARG A 170 -7.57 -28.19 -23.68
C ARG A 170 -8.91 -27.51 -23.59
N SER A 171 -9.78 -27.81 -24.55
CA SER A 171 -11.16 -27.30 -24.55
C SER A 171 -12.05 -28.21 -23.72
N GLY A 172 -12.86 -27.64 -22.83
CA GLY A 172 -13.89 -28.39 -22.11
C GLY A 172 -15.18 -28.42 -22.91
N TYR A 173 -15.86 -29.56 -22.89
CA TYR A 173 -17.15 -29.76 -23.54
C TYR A 173 -18.20 -30.18 -22.53
N PHE A 174 -19.38 -29.58 -22.63
CA PHE A 174 -20.47 -29.76 -21.66
C PHE A 174 -21.82 -29.92 -22.37
N ALA A 175 -22.78 -30.60 -21.74
CA ALA A 175 -24.16 -30.60 -22.21
C ALA A 175 -24.73 -29.18 -22.30
N VAL A 176 -25.76 -28.98 -23.13
CA VAL A 176 -26.45 -27.69 -23.29
C VAL A 176 -27.30 -27.42 -22.04
N ASP A 177 -26.70 -26.74 -21.07
CA ASP A 177 -27.30 -26.35 -19.79
C ASP A 177 -26.54 -25.13 -19.23
N LYS A 178 -27.08 -24.47 -18.20
CA LYS A 178 -26.45 -23.33 -17.53
C LYS A 178 -25.03 -23.66 -17.06
N LEU A 179 -24.10 -22.72 -17.23
CA LEU A 179 -22.71 -22.89 -16.80
C LEU A 179 -22.46 -22.11 -15.50
N ASN A 180 -21.90 -22.79 -14.50
CA ASN A 180 -21.45 -22.18 -13.25
C ASN A 180 -19.92 -22.09 -13.28
N ILE A 181 -19.37 -20.91 -12.97
CA ILE A 181 -17.94 -20.65 -13.04
C ILE A 181 -17.45 -20.24 -11.65
N SER A 182 -16.37 -20.88 -11.19
CA SER A 182 -15.67 -20.48 -9.97
C SER A 182 -14.17 -20.41 -10.19
N LEU A 183 -13.50 -19.33 -9.77
CA LEU A 183 -12.04 -19.23 -9.78
C LEU A 183 -11.50 -19.38 -8.36
N ALA A 184 -10.73 -20.44 -8.12
CA ALA A 184 -9.86 -20.52 -6.96
C ALA A 184 -8.45 -20.07 -7.34
N LEU A 185 -7.88 -19.12 -6.60
CA LEU A 185 -6.52 -18.64 -6.81
C LEU A 185 -5.72 -18.57 -5.51
N THR A 186 -4.40 -18.65 -5.62
CA THR A 186 -3.48 -18.51 -4.49
C THR A 186 -2.40 -17.52 -4.88
N ASN A 187 -2.22 -16.47 -4.09
CA ASN A 187 -1.13 -15.50 -4.23
C ASN A 187 0.24 -16.20 -4.06
N THR A 188 1.31 -15.54 -4.45
CA THR A 188 2.68 -16.01 -4.15
C THR A 188 3.00 -15.99 -2.66
N ASP A 189 2.26 -15.22 -1.85
CA ASP A 189 2.35 -15.19 -0.39
C ASP A 189 1.55 -16.31 0.32
N GLY A 190 0.90 -17.19 -0.45
CA GLY A 190 0.14 -18.34 0.08
C GLY A 190 -1.32 -18.07 0.42
N ARG A 191 -1.79 -16.81 0.42
CA ARG A 191 -3.21 -16.50 0.66
C ARG A 191 -4.07 -16.95 -0.51
N SER A 192 -5.18 -17.60 -0.21
CA SER A 192 -6.08 -18.19 -1.21
C SER A 192 -7.45 -17.50 -1.20
N PHE A 193 -8.02 -17.35 -2.38
CA PHE A 193 -9.30 -16.70 -2.60
C PHE A 193 -10.14 -17.54 -3.57
N VAL A 194 -11.45 -17.52 -3.37
CA VAL A 194 -12.42 -18.18 -4.26
C VAL A 194 -13.44 -17.14 -4.72
N PHE A 195 -13.68 -17.12 -6.02
CA PHE A 195 -14.65 -16.25 -6.66
C PHE A 195 -15.66 -17.08 -7.42
N GLU A 196 -16.93 -16.72 -7.29
CA GLU A 196 -18.04 -17.37 -7.99
C GLU A 196 -18.71 -16.34 -8.87
N SER A 197 -19.02 -16.71 -10.12
CA SER A 197 -19.84 -15.88 -10.98
C SER A 197 -21.32 -16.20 -10.77
N GLU A 198 -22.17 -15.26 -11.15
CA GLU A 198 -23.56 -15.61 -11.49
C GLU A 198 -23.56 -16.68 -12.61
N PRO A 199 -24.51 -17.63 -12.62
CA PRO A 199 -24.60 -18.63 -13.68
C PRO A 199 -24.83 -18.00 -15.05
N ILE A 200 -24.16 -18.51 -16.08
CA ILE A 200 -24.46 -18.16 -17.46
C ILE A 200 -25.71 -18.92 -17.88
N THR A 201 -26.79 -18.20 -18.17
CA THR A 201 -28.05 -18.74 -18.68
C THR A 201 -28.10 -18.73 -20.21
N ASP A 202 -29.11 -19.38 -20.79
CA ASP A 202 -29.37 -19.38 -22.25
C ASP A 202 -28.23 -19.95 -23.11
N VAL A 203 -27.48 -20.89 -22.55
CA VAL A 203 -26.46 -21.68 -23.23
C VAL A 203 -27.12 -22.53 -24.32
N LYS A 204 -26.53 -22.52 -25.51
CA LYS A 204 -27.01 -23.25 -26.70
C LYS A 204 -25.88 -24.05 -27.32
N GLU A 205 -26.25 -25.08 -28.06
CA GLU A 205 -25.33 -25.84 -28.89
C GLU A 205 -24.58 -24.94 -29.89
N ARG A 206 -23.39 -25.35 -30.32
CA ARG A 206 -22.51 -24.62 -31.25
C ARG A 206 -21.95 -23.29 -30.74
N GLN A 207 -22.20 -22.94 -29.48
CA GLN A 207 -21.57 -21.78 -28.84
C GLN A 207 -20.20 -22.14 -28.26
N HIS A 208 -19.31 -21.16 -28.25
CA HIS A 208 -18.02 -21.22 -27.57
C HIS A 208 -17.93 -20.08 -26.55
N TYR A 209 -17.82 -20.45 -25.28
CA TYR A 209 -17.58 -19.53 -24.17
C TYR A 209 -16.08 -19.45 -23.86
N ARG A 210 -15.50 -18.27 -24.05
CA ARG A 210 -14.09 -17.97 -23.76
C ARG A 210 -14.01 -17.17 -22.47
N ILE A 211 -13.55 -17.81 -21.40
CA ILE A 211 -13.39 -17.18 -20.10
C ILE A 211 -11.97 -16.62 -20.01
N ASN A 212 -11.83 -15.31 -19.98
CA ASN A 212 -10.55 -14.61 -19.95
C ASN A 212 -10.35 -13.94 -18.59
N TYR A 213 -9.27 -14.32 -17.90
CA TYR A 213 -8.83 -13.69 -16.66
C TYR A 213 -7.73 -12.68 -16.94
N THR A 214 -7.95 -11.43 -16.55
CA THR A 214 -7.00 -10.32 -16.73
C THR A 214 -6.73 -9.61 -15.41
N MET A 215 -5.57 -8.95 -15.29
CA MET A 215 -5.22 -8.16 -14.09
C MET A 215 -5.78 -6.75 -14.19
N LYS A 216 -6.33 -6.24 -13.09
CA LYS A 216 -6.71 -4.82 -12.92
C LYS A 216 -5.83 -4.18 -11.85
N ALA A 217 -5.43 -2.93 -12.08
CA ALA A 217 -4.54 -2.20 -11.19
C ALA A 217 -5.14 -2.03 -9.78
N ASN A 218 -6.39 -1.57 -9.69
CA ASN A 218 -7.14 -1.37 -8.45
C ASN A 218 -8.59 -1.87 -8.64
N GLY A 219 -9.18 -2.53 -7.64
CA GLY A 219 -10.58 -2.96 -7.68
C GLY A 219 -10.99 -3.91 -6.54
N ALA A 220 -12.28 -3.99 -6.21
CA ALA A 220 -12.84 -5.14 -5.52
C ALA A 220 -13.02 -6.28 -6.52
N ILE A 221 -13.02 -7.51 -6.03
CA ILE A 221 -13.35 -8.64 -6.89
C ILE A 221 -14.84 -8.60 -7.22
N GLY A 222 -15.18 -8.59 -8.51
CA GLY A 222 -16.57 -8.62 -8.95
C GLY A 222 -16.82 -7.69 -10.13
N GLY A 223 -16.77 -8.27 -11.32
CA GLY A 223 -17.06 -7.59 -12.58
C GLY A 223 -16.99 -8.61 -13.70
N VAL A 224 -17.92 -9.58 -13.68
CA VAL A 224 -18.06 -10.51 -14.80
C VAL A 224 -18.76 -9.74 -15.90
N SER A 225 -18.03 -9.43 -16.97
CA SER A 225 -18.64 -8.89 -18.19
C SER A 225 -18.73 -9.99 -19.22
N VAL A 226 -19.94 -10.23 -19.73
CA VAL A 226 -20.18 -11.17 -20.82
C VAL A 226 -20.44 -10.35 -22.07
N THR A 227 -19.58 -10.48 -23.08
CA THR A 227 -19.74 -9.80 -24.36
C THR A 227 -19.79 -10.84 -25.48
N LEU A 228 -20.73 -10.66 -26.42
CA LEU A 228 -20.74 -11.42 -27.66
C LEU A 228 -19.78 -10.73 -28.63
N ASP A 229 -18.79 -11.46 -29.13
CA ASP A 229 -17.99 -11.03 -30.27
C ASP A 229 -18.78 -11.33 -31.56
N PRO A 230 -19.30 -10.31 -32.27
CA PRO A 230 -20.13 -10.54 -33.45
C PRO A 230 -19.36 -11.11 -34.64
N SER A 231 -18.02 -11.00 -34.66
CA SER A 231 -17.18 -11.49 -35.76
C SER A 231 -16.92 -13.00 -35.68
N THR A 232 -16.78 -13.51 -34.46
CA THR A 232 -16.54 -14.93 -34.16
C THR A 232 -17.79 -15.63 -33.61
N LYS A 233 -18.84 -14.88 -33.27
CA LYS A 233 -20.04 -15.33 -32.55
C LYS A 233 -19.71 -16.10 -31.26
N GLU A 234 -18.63 -15.72 -30.60
CA GLU A 234 -18.17 -16.29 -29.33
C GLU A 234 -18.56 -15.39 -28.16
N TYR A 235 -18.79 -15.98 -26.99
CA TYR A 235 -19.05 -15.24 -25.77
C TYR A 235 -17.74 -15.09 -24.99
N ASN A 236 -17.24 -13.85 -24.90
CA ASN A 236 -16.09 -13.51 -24.07
C ASN A 236 -16.57 -13.16 -22.66
N VAL A 237 -16.12 -13.94 -21.68
CA VAL A 237 -16.39 -13.72 -20.26
C VAL A 237 -15.12 -13.14 -19.65
N ASN A 238 -15.08 -11.82 -19.44
CA ASN A 238 -13.91 -11.17 -18.87
C ASN A 238 -14.08 -11.01 -17.36
N ILE A 239 -13.10 -11.50 -16.61
CA ILE A 239 -13.04 -11.37 -15.15
C ILE A 239 -11.74 -10.65 -14.78
N ALA A 240 -11.90 -9.45 -14.23
CA ALA A 240 -10.79 -8.63 -13.75
C ALA A 240 -10.38 -9.05 -12.34
N ILE A 241 -9.12 -9.40 -12.16
CA ILE A 241 -8.53 -9.78 -10.86
C ILE A 241 -7.77 -8.56 -10.32
N PRO A 242 -8.15 -8.02 -9.14
CA PRO A 242 -7.46 -6.87 -8.59
C PRO A 242 -6.09 -7.22 -8.03
N LYS A 243 -5.14 -6.34 -8.24
CA LYS A 243 -3.83 -6.41 -7.61
C LYS A 243 -3.92 -5.91 -6.16
N GLU A 244 -3.52 -6.74 -5.22
CA GLU A 244 -3.41 -6.31 -3.82
C GLU A 244 -2.25 -5.34 -3.60
N SER A 245 -2.59 -4.17 -3.05
CA SER A 245 -1.64 -3.15 -2.60
C SER A 245 -1.20 -3.40 -1.17
N ASN A 246 0.04 -3.01 -0.85
CA ASN A 246 0.51 -2.98 0.53
C ASN A 246 -0.03 -1.71 1.21
N PRO A 247 -0.46 -1.79 2.47
CA PRO A 247 -0.63 -0.60 3.30
C PRO A 247 0.68 0.18 3.40
N SER A 248 0.60 1.51 3.28
CA SER A 248 1.69 2.43 3.62
C SER A 248 1.49 2.90 5.05
N VAL A 249 2.51 2.76 5.91
CA VAL A 249 2.41 3.03 7.35
C VAL A 249 3.38 4.16 7.72
N ASN A 250 2.85 5.26 8.24
CA ASN A 250 3.63 6.33 8.87
C ASN A 250 3.53 6.18 10.40
N VAL A 251 4.47 5.45 10.99
CA VAL A 251 4.53 5.19 12.43
C VAL A 251 5.21 6.31 13.20
N TRP A 252 4.53 6.87 14.20
CA TRP A 252 5.08 7.74 15.24
C TRP A 252 5.37 6.91 16.50
N SER A 253 5.65 7.55 17.64
CA SER A 253 5.93 6.83 18.88
C SER A 253 4.71 6.10 19.46
N ASP A 254 3.54 6.72 19.37
CA ASP A 254 2.32 6.32 20.08
C ASP A 254 1.08 6.30 19.16
N PHE A 255 1.26 6.62 17.88
CA PHE A 255 0.22 6.49 16.87
C PHE A 255 0.81 6.12 15.51
N ALA A 256 -0.05 5.71 14.58
CA ALA A 256 0.32 5.46 13.20
C ALA A 256 -0.81 5.86 12.24
N ASP A 257 -0.44 6.51 11.14
CA ASP A 257 -1.33 6.70 10.01
C ASP A 257 -1.09 5.60 8.97
N VAL A 258 -2.12 4.79 8.74
CA VAL A 258 -2.10 3.67 7.80
C VAL A 258 -2.95 4.05 6.59
N THR A 259 -2.37 3.93 5.40
CA THR A 259 -3.07 4.27 4.16
C THR A 259 -3.02 3.15 3.14
N LEU A 260 -4.06 3.05 2.31
CA LEU A 260 -4.14 2.11 1.20
C LEU A 260 -4.80 2.82 0.00
N PRO A 261 -4.29 2.70 -1.24
CA PRO A 261 -5.01 3.17 -2.42
C PRO A 261 -6.45 2.64 -2.43
N LEU A 262 -7.44 3.51 -2.65
CA LEU A 262 -8.85 3.16 -2.59
C LEU A 262 -9.16 2.07 -3.62
N PRO A 263 -9.54 0.84 -3.19
CA PRO A 263 -10.00 -0.18 -4.11
C PRO A 263 -11.38 0.19 -4.66
N ASP A 264 -11.72 -0.21 -5.89
CA ASP A 264 -13.10 -0.07 -6.39
C ASP A 264 -14.05 -0.96 -5.56
N GLY A 265 -15.35 -0.69 -5.55
CA GLY A 265 -16.35 -1.60 -4.97
C GLY A 265 -16.21 -1.84 -3.47
N VAL A 266 -15.56 -0.93 -2.73
CA VAL A 266 -15.49 -0.96 -1.27
C VAL A 266 -16.88 -0.71 -0.69
N VAL A 267 -17.41 -1.72 0.02
CA VAL A 267 -18.66 -1.64 0.79
C VAL A 267 -18.34 -1.56 2.27
N THR A 268 -17.50 -2.47 2.78
CA THR A 268 -16.99 -2.43 4.15
C THR A 268 -15.47 -2.24 4.17
N LYS A 269 -15.00 -1.50 5.17
CA LYS A 269 -13.58 -1.13 5.32
C LYS A 269 -13.24 -1.05 6.80
N GLU A 270 -12.19 -1.76 7.19
CA GLU A 270 -11.61 -1.72 8.53
C GLU A 270 -10.08 -1.73 8.39
N CYS A 271 -9.38 -1.08 9.32
CA CYS A 271 -7.95 -1.28 9.48
C CYS A 271 -7.72 -2.15 10.72
N LYS A 272 -6.87 -3.16 10.61
CA LYS A 272 -6.53 -4.07 11.69
C LYS A 272 -5.06 -3.94 12.03
N TYR A 273 -4.74 -4.00 13.31
CA TYR A 273 -3.36 -3.95 13.79
C TYR A 273 -3.13 -4.87 15.00
N ARG A 274 -1.89 -5.30 15.20
CA ARG A 274 -1.46 -6.09 16.36
C ARG A 274 0.03 -5.93 16.60
N ILE A 275 0.50 -6.24 17.80
CA ILE A 275 1.94 -6.42 18.03
C ILE A 275 2.39 -7.57 17.14
N SER A 276 3.51 -7.40 16.42
CA SER A 276 3.94 -8.42 15.46
C SER A 276 4.21 -9.75 16.16
N GLY A 277 3.73 -10.84 15.55
CA GLY A 277 3.82 -12.19 16.12
C GLY A 277 2.71 -12.58 17.12
N THR A 278 1.81 -11.67 17.55
CA THR A 278 0.65 -12.05 18.37
C THR A 278 -0.50 -12.58 17.52
N GLU A 279 -1.42 -13.34 18.11
CA GLU A 279 -2.57 -13.89 17.36
C GLU A 279 -3.72 -12.87 17.23
N ASP A 280 -4.01 -12.14 18.30
CA ASP A 280 -5.17 -11.25 18.39
C ASP A 280 -4.96 -9.94 17.64
N TRP A 281 -5.95 -9.59 16.81
CA TRP A 281 -6.00 -8.34 16.06
C TRP A 281 -6.93 -7.34 16.74
N ASN A 282 -6.47 -6.10 16.84
CA ASN A 282 -7.29 -4.94 17.14
C ASN A 282 -7.86 -4.38 15.83
N THR A 283 -9.05 -3.76 15.92
CA THR A 283 -9.76 -3.22 14.76
C THR A 283 -10.06 -1.74 14.93
N VAL A 284 -9.75 -0.95 13.89
CA VAL A 284 -10.17 0.43 13.71
C VAL A 284 -11.24 0.46 12.61
N SER A 285 -12.48 0.71 13.01
CA SER A 285 -13.62 0.80 12.09
C SER A 285 -13.77 2.19 11.46
N ASN A 286 -13.21 3.24 12.07
CA ASN A 286 -13.23 4.58 11.51
C ASN A 286 -12.14 4.74 10.44
N VAL A 287 -12.40 4.19 9.26
CA VAL A 287 -11.53 4.33 8.08
C VAL A 287 -12.10 5.39 7.16
N GLU A 288 -11.37 6.48 6.98
CA GLU A 288 -11.75 7.59 6.11
C GLU A 288 -11.41 7.29 4.65
N GLN A 289 -12.09 7.99 3.73
CA GLN A 289 -11.73 8.01 2.31
C GLN A 289 -11.33 9.43 1.94
N ALA A 290 -10.06 9.63 1.63
CA ALA A 290 -9.49 10.93 1.28
C ALA A 290 -8.45 10.75 0.17
N ASP A 291 -8.44 11.66 -0.81
CA ASP A 291 -7.44 11.71 -1.89
C ASP A 291 -7.20 10.37 -2.62
N GLY A 292 -8.28 9.63 -2.88
CA GLY A 292 -8.21 8.31 -3.54
C GLY A 292 -7.54 7.23 -2.68
N LYS A 293 -7.54 7.38 -1.36
CA LYS A 293 -6.99 6.43 -0.38
C LYS A 293 -8.00 6.14 0.72
N LEU A 294 -7.87 4.96 1.31
CA LEU A 294 -8.34 4.67 2.65
C LEU A 294 -7.31 5.18 3.66
N VAL A 295 -7.76 5.82 4.72
CA VAL A 295 -6.90 6.36 5.78
C VAL A 295 -7.43 5.89 7.13
N ALA A 296 -6.55 5.35 7.96
CA ALA A 296 -6.86 4.96 9.33
C ALA A 296 -5.75 5.49 10.26
N THR A 297 -6.16 6.23 11.29
CA THR A 297 -5.25 6.67 12.36
C THR A 297 -5.44 5.77 13.58
N ILE A 298 -4.36 5.13 14.01
CA ILE A 298 -4.32 4.24 15.18
C ILE A 298 -3.57 4.97 16.28
N THR A 299 -4.16 5.13 17.46
CA THR A 299 -3.55 5.80 18.62
C THR A 299 -3.33 4.82 19.77
N GLY A 300 -2.52 5.21 20.76
CA GLY A 300 -2.24 4.39 21.95
C GLY A 300 -1.29 3.22 21.68
N LEU A 301 -0.46 3.33 20.63
CA LEU A 301 0.60 2.37 20.36
C LEU A 301 1.72 2.51 21.41
N ILE A 302 2.44 1.41 21.64
CA ILE A 302 3.56 1.38 22.60
C ILE A 302 4.82 1.84 21.86
N PRO A 303 5.60 2.81 22.37
CA PRO A 303 6.87 3.22 21.77
C PRO A 303 7.88 2.07 21.59
N GLY A 304 8.65 2.10 20.51
CA GLY A 304 9.69 1.09 20.20
C GLY A 304 9.17 -0.33 19.94
N THR A 305 7.88 -0.50 19.62
CA THR A 305 7.23 -1.80 19.45
C THR A 305 6.93 -2.06 17.98
N GLU A 306 7.17 -3.30 17.54
CA GLU A 306 6.87 -3.74 16.17
C GLU A 306 5.40 -4.16 16.04
N TYR A 307 4.72 -3.65 15.01
CA TYR A 307 3.31 -3.90 14.75
C TYR A 307 3.09 -4.40 13.31
N ASP A 308 2.13 -5.32 13.16
CA ASP A 308 1.57 -5.72 11.87
C ASP A 308 0.29 -4.92 11.60
N PHE A 309 0.12 -4.43 10.37
CA PHE A 309 -1.05 -3.66 9.92
C PHE A 309 -1.63 -4.27 8.64
N CYS A 310 -2.96 -4.37 8.54
CA CYS A 310 -3.64 -4.69 7.28
C CYS A 310 -4.99 -4.00 7.18
N PHE A 311 -5.49 -3.81 5.97
CA PHE A 311 -6.89 -3.44 5.75
C PHE A 311 -7.74 -4.67 5.51
N ALA A 312 -8.91 -4.74 6.15
CA ALA A 312 -9.95 -5.69 5.81
C ALA A 312 -11.02 -4.99 4.95
N ILE A 313 -11.15 -5.42 3.70
CA ILE A 313 -12.08 -4.83 2.72
C ILE A 313 -13.13 -5.88 2.37
N ASN A 314 -14.41 -5.53 2.48
CA ASN A 314 -15.53 -6.45 2.21
C ASN A 314 -15.41 -7.79 2.95
N GLY A 315 -14.86 -7.77 4.17
CA GLY A 315 -14.65 -8.96 5.00
C GLY A 315 -13.35 -9.74 4.74
N VAL A 316 -12.52 -9.31 3.78
CA VAL A 316 -11.29 -10.00 3.39
C VAL A 316 -10.07 -9.22 3.87
N ASN A 317 -9.19 -9.86 4.65
CA ASN A 317 -7.92 -9.26 5.09
C ASN A 317 -6.92 -9.16 3.92
N GLY A 318 -6.44 -7.95 3.66
CA GLY A 318 -5.41 -7.66 2.67
C GLY A 318 -4.00 -8.00 3.13
N LYS A 319 -3.00 -7.48 2.42
CA LYS A 319 -1.58 -7.66 2.77
C LYS A 319 -1.25 -7.04 4.12
N ILE A 320 -0.35 -7.72 4.82
CA ILE A 320 0.23 -7.25 6.07
C ILE A 320 1.47 -6.41 5.74
N THR A 321 1.54 -5.21 6.32
CA THR A 321 2.75 -4.39 6.40
C THR A 321 3.20 -4.34 7.85
N THR A 322 4.48 -4.58 8.12
CA THR A 322 5.06 -4.52 9.47
C THR A 322 5.88 -3.23 9.62
N ALA A 323 5.76 -2.56 10.77
CA ALA A 323 6.52 -1.36 11.08
C ALA A 323 6.73 -1.19 12.61
N THR A 324 7.83 -0.55 12.99
CA THR A 324 8.20 -0.31 14.40
C THR A 324 7.94 1.14 14.80
N THR A 325 7.16 1.34 15.87
CA THR A 325 6.94 2.68 16.44
C THR A 325 8.23 3.29 16.95
N GLU A 326 8.27 4.62 16.96
CA GLU A 326 9.46 5.36 17.38
C GLU A 326 9.68 5.29 18.88
N LEU A 327 10.94 5.34 19.33
CA LEU A 327 11.25 5.52 20.75
C LEU A 327 10.95 6.96 21.17
N GLN A 328 10.52 7.15 22.42
CA GLN A 328 10.39 8.47 23.04
C GLN A 328 11.70 8.85 23.74
N LYS A 329 12.72 9.25 22.97
CA LYS A 329 14.05 9.59 23.52
C LYS A 329 14.01 10.96 24.22
N GLN A 330 14.52 11.05 25.45
CA GLN A 330 14.72 12.33 26.14
C GLN A 330 16.06 12.98 25.80
N LEU A 331 16.22 14.26 26.13
CA LEU A 331 17.48 14.97 25.97
C LEU A 331 18.52 14.44 26.95
N GLU A 332 19.74 14.20 26.47
CA GLU A 332 20.87 13.88 27.32
C GLU A 332 21.20 15.12 28.17
N ASN A 333 21.34 14.93 29.50
CA ASN A 333 21.53 16.03 30.47
C ASN A 333 20.49 17.17 30.34
N GLY A 334 19.22 16.84 30.07
CA GLY A 334 18.13 17.84 29.99
C GLY A 334 17.85 18.56 31.31
N SER A 335 18.21 17.97 32.46
CA SER A 335 18.12 18.63 33.77
C SER A 335 19.23 19.65 34.02
N PHE A 336 20.32 19.64 33.24
CA PHE A 336 21.50 20.50 33.44
C PHE A 336 22.23 20.33 34.80
N ASP A 337 22.09 19.17 35.45
CA ASP A 337 22.80 18.86 36.70
C ASP A 337 24.30 18.60 36.47
N GLU A 338 24.64 17.98 35.35
CA GLU A 338 26.00 17.52 35.06
C GLU A 338 26.85 18.63 34.45
N TRP A 339 27.91 19.01 35.17
CA TRP A 339 28.88 20.02 34.76
C TRP A 339 30.28 19.62 35.20
N ASN A 340 31.22 19.60 34.27
CA ASN A 340 32.60 19.19 34.54
C ASN A 340 33.59 20.11 33.82
N GLN A 341 34.80 20.25 34.38
CA GLN A 341 35.85 21.07 33.79
C GLN A 341 36.86 20.24 33.01
N ASN A 342 37.36 20.82 31.92
CA ASN A 342 38.61 20.40 31.29
C ASN A 342 39.55 21.61 31.22
N GLY A 343 40.61 21.59 32.04
CA GLY A 343 41.44 22.76 32.29
C GLY A 343 40.62 23.88 32.94
N LYS A 344 40.52 25.04 32.28
CA LYS A 344 39.76 26.20 32.77
C LYS A 344 38.34 26.31 32.21
N THR A 345 37.98 25.42 31.28
CA THR A 345 36.72 25.49 30.54
C THR A 345 35.68 24.59 31.19
N TRP A 346 34.50 25.14 31.47
CA TRP A 346 33.33 24.38 31.92
C TRP A 346 32.57 23.79 30.74
N PHE A 347 32.19 22.51 30.85
CA PHE A 347 31.36 21.78 29.90
C PHE A 347 30.11 21.22 30.58
N PRO A 348 28.92 21.34 29.97
CA PRO A 348 27.67 20.78 30.46
C PRO A 348 27.54 19.29 30.09
N GLY A 349 28.12 18.42 30.90
CA GLY A 349 28.04 16.98 30.74
C GLY A 349 28.94 16.25 31.72
N THR A 350 29.09 14.95 31.52
CA THR A 350 29.91 14.06 32.35
C THR A 350 31.39 14.40 32.29
N ALA A 351 32.17 13.92 33.26
CA ALA A 351 33.62 14.11 33.28
C ALA A 351 34.32 13.51 32.04
N ALA A 352 33.81 12.39 31.52
CA ALA A 352 34.34 11.74 30.32
C ALA A 352 34.11 12.60 29.07
N GLU A 353 32.91 13.13 28.91
CA GLU A 353 32.57 14.04 27.80
C GLU A 353 33.39 15.34 27.85
N ALA A 354 33.51 15.96 29.03
CA ALA A 354 34.30 17.17 29.21
C ALA A 354 35.79 16.93 28.87
N SER A 355 36.34 15.79 29.31
CA SER A 355 37.72 15.39 29.01
C SER A 355 37.94 15.21 27.50
N ALA A 356 36.97 14.61 26.80
CA ALA A 356 36.96 14.48 25.35
C ALA A 356 36.55 15.77 24.59
N LYS A 357 36.17 16.83 25.32
CA LYS A 357 35.58 18.08 24.80
C LYS A 357 34.39 17.80 23.88
N ASN A 358 33.58 16.79 24.21
CA ASN A 358 32.52 16.24 23.39
C ASN A 358 31.20 16.06 24.16
N SER A 359 30.89 17.01 25.04
CA SER A 359 29.58 17.04 25.70
C SER A 359 28.44 17.16 24.69
N TYR A 360 27.33 16.47 24.97
CA TYR A 360 26.13 16.54 24.13
C TYR A 360 25.64 17.98 23.93
N TRP A 361 25.62 18.73 25.04
CA TRP A 361 25.50 20.18 25.07
C TRP A 361 26.89 20.82 25.02
N ASP A 362 27.03 21.92 24.29
CA ASP A 362 28.23 22.73 24.23
C ASP A 362 27.90 24.21 24.44
N THR A 363 28.93 25.02 24.62
CA THR A 363 28.81 26.44 24.97
C THR A 363 29.90 27.26 24.27
N GLY A 364 29.77 28.58 24.30
CA GLY A 364 30.83 29.51 23.89
C GLY A 364 32.04 29.54 24.85
N ASN A 365 32.04 28.77 25.95
CA ASN A 365 33.11 28.77 26.94
C ASN A 365 34.46 28.38 26.35
N VAL A 366 34.49 27.50 25.34
CA VAL A 366 35.75 27.08 24.69
C VAL A 366 36.48 28.30 24.13
N GLY A 367 35.76 29.20 23.46
CA GLY A 367 36.31 30.46 22.97
C GLY A 367 36.65 31.43 24.11
N ALA A 368 35.74 31.60 25.08
CA ALA A 368 35.92 32.58 26.16
C ALA A 368 37.03 32.22 27.17
N ALA A 369 37.31 30.93 27.36
CA ALA A 369 38.32 30.44 28.27
C ALA A 369 39.75 30.82 27.83
N THR A 370 39.96 31.16 26.54
CA THR A 370 41.20 31.78 26.06
C THR A 370 41.52 33.08 26.79
N MET A 371 40.50 33.75 27.32
CA MET A 371 40.57 34.96 28.15
C MET A 371 40.17 34.70 29.61
N SER A 372 40.24 33.44 30.07
CA SER A 372 39.89 33.00 31.43
C SER A 372 38.46 33.35 31.87
N LYS A 373 37.49 33.31 30.95
CA LYS A 373 36.07 33.52 31.21
C LYS A 373 35.24 32.29 30.84
N ASN A 374 34.13 32.06 31.55
CA ASN A 374 33.11 31.05 31.23
C ASN A 374 31.73 31.73 31.31
N PRO A 375 31.18 32.20 30.19
CA PRO A 375 29.83 32.76 30.13
C PRO A 375 28.71 31.83 30.59
N SER A 376 28.92 30.52 30.50
CA SER A 376 27.92 29.51 30.88
C SER A 376 28.47 28.56 31.93
N ILE A 377 27.78 28.39 33.07
CA ILE A 377 28.22 27.49 34.15
C ILE A 377 27.02 26.80 34.81
N GLY A 378 27.28 25.71 35.54
CA GLY A 378 26.29 25.16 36.46
C GLY A 378 26.17 26.02 37.73
N GLU A 379 24.94 26.33 38.13
CA GLU A 379 24.60 27.09 39.34
C GLU A 379 23.82 26.18 40.30
N SER A 380 24.16 26.22 41.58
CA SER A 380 23.55 25.35 42.61
C SER A 380 22.64 26.09 43.58
N ASN A 381 22.68 27.43 43.61
CA ASN A 381 21.90 28.21 44.57
C ASN A 381 20.55 28.69 44.00
N ASP A 382 20.52 29.02 42.72
CA ASP A 382 19.30 29.46 42.02
C ASP A 382 18.93 28.38 41.00
N VAL A 383 18.19 27.40 41.49
CA VAL A 383 17.76 26.20 40.74
C VAL A 383 16.24 26.11 40.78
N HIS A 384 15.64 25.55 39.73
CA HIS A 384 14.23 25.19 39.77
C HIS A 384 14.06 23.89 40.58
N THR A 385 14.89 22.88 40.31
CA THR A 385 14.87 21.60 41.04
C THR A 385 15.91 21.57 42.16
N VAL A 386 15.44 21.55 43.41
CA VAL A 386 16.29 21.54 44.61
C VAL A 386 17.15 20.29 44.67
N GLY A 387 18.46 20.47 44.94
CA GLY A 387 19.44 19.38 45.03
C GLY A 387 20.19 19.12 43.73
N GLY A 388 19.76 19.74 42.63
CA GLY A 388 20.41 19.73 41.32
C GLY A 388 21.24 20.98 41.01
N LYS A 389 21.45 21.24 39.72
CA LYS A 389 21.99 22.49 39.18
C LYS A 389 21.15 22.99 38.02
N SER A 390 21.11 24.30 37.86
CA SER A 390 20.62 24.96 36.65
C SER A 390 21.79 25.40 35.77
N ALA A 391 21.54 25.61 34.48
CA ALA A 391 22.51 26.24 33.60
C ALA A 391 22.37 27.77 33.68
N LYS A 392 23.40 28.45 34.19
CA LYS A 392 23.46 29.92 34.26
C LYS A 392 24.26 30.47 33.10
N LEU A 393 23.60 31.28 32.28
CA LEU A 393 24.09 31.88 31.05
C LEU A 393 24.19 33.39 31.24
N SER A 394 25.41 33.94 31.27
CA SER A 394 25.67 35.35 31.53
C SER A 394 26.37 36.00 30.35
N SER A 395 25.67 36.94 29.70
CA SER A 395 26.23 37.78 28.65
C SER A 395 27.28 38.72 29.24
N GLN A 396 28.47 38.79 28.65
CA GLN A 396 29.58 39.58 29.20
C GLN A 396 30.60 39.98 28.12
N PHE A 397 31.40 41.01 28.40
CA PHE A 397 32.59 41.29 27.60
C PHE A 397 33.72 40.31 27.92
N VAL A 398 34.23 39.66 26.88
CA VAL A 398 35.37 38.75 26.96
C VAL A 398 36.57 39.41 26.29
N GLY A 399 37.49 39.92 27.12
CA GLY A 399 38.66 40.66 26.66
C GLY A 399 39.62 41.05 27.77
N MET A 400 40.76 41.63 27.39
CA MET A 400 41.77 42.16 28.32
C MET A 400 42.21 43.54 27.84
N PHE A 401 42.39 44.48 28.77
CA PHE A 401 42.76 45.88 28.47
C PHE A 401 41.86 46.57 27.41
N GLY A 402 40.57 46.24 27.38
CA GLY A 402 39.60 46.83 26.44
C GLY A 402 39.61 46.22 25.03
N ILE A 403 40.50 45.27 24.74
CA ILE A 403 40.52 44.50 23.49
C ILE A 403 39.78 43.18 23.72
N GLY A 404 38.67 42.98 23.02
CA GLY A 404 37.81 41.82 23.19
C GLY A 404 36.51 41.91 22.39
N LYS A 405 35.64 40.93 22.62
CA LYS A 405 34.31 40.83 21.97
C LYS A 405 33.26 40.53 23.03
N PHE A 406 32.03 40.95 22.76
CA PHE A 406 30.86 40.51 23.52
C PHE A 406 30.67 39.00 23.34
N ALA A 407 30.38 38.28 24.42
CA ALA A 407 29.99 36.88 24.36
C ALA A 407 28.68 36.72 25.12
N ALA A 408 27.63 36.31 24.42
CA ALA A 408 26.40 35.93 25.08
C ALA A 408 26.61 34.62 25.86
N GLY A 409 26.02 34.53 27.05
CA GLY A 409 25.88 33.25 27.72
C GLY A 409 24.98 32.36 26.86
N ASN A 410 25.50 31.23 26.38
CA ASN A 410 24.77 30.32 25.53
C ASN A 410 25.05 28.85 25.86
N ILE A 411 24.10 28.00 25.49
CA ILE A 411 24.21 26.56 25.55
C ILE A 411 23.40 25.97 24.39
N TYR A 412 23.96 24.99 23.70
CA TYR A 412 23.35 24.40 22.52
C TYR A 412 23.73 22.93 22.36
N ILE A 413 22.84 22.13 21.81
CA ILE A 413 23.18 20.78 21.36
C ILE A 413 24.09 20.92 20.14
N GLY A 414 25.31 20.39 20.19
CA GLY A 414 26.27 20.55 19.10
C GLY A 414 27.72 20.39 19.51
N ARG A 415 28.61 21.12 18.83
CA ARG A 415 30.05 21.18 19.07
C ARG A 415 30.64 22.56 18.78
N TYR A 416 31.48 23.03 19.69
CA TYR A 416 32.40 24.12 19.43
C TYR A 416 33.62 23.58 18.68
N MET A 417 33.90 24.13 17.49
CA MET A 417 34.96 23.58 16.63
C MET A 417 36.26 24.36 16.73
N GLU A 418 36.21 25.68 16.62
CA GLU A 418 37.41 26.50 16.47
C GLU A 418 37.19 27.92 17.00
N THR A 419 38.24 28.50 17.59
CA THR A 419 38.28 29.91 17.99
C THR A 419 39.20 30.65 17.04
N TYR A 420 38.72 31.75 16.47
CA TYR A 420 39.52 32.65 15.66
C TYR A 420 39.96 33.85 16.50
N THR A 421 41.26 34.19 16.42
CA THR A 421 41.84 35.31 17.17
C THR A 421 41.94 36.58 16.34
N SER A 422 41.95 36.48 15.00
CA SER A 422 42.01 37.62 14.08
C SER A 422 41.36 37.32 12.73
N PRO A 423 40.22 37.94 12.37
CA PRO A 423 39.33 38.65 13.29
C PRO A 423 38.79 37.70 14.36
N MET A 424 38.46 38.25 15.54
CA MET A 424 37.92 37.47 16.65
C MET A 424 36.58 36.83 16.26
N GLY A 425 36.50 35.51 16.42
CA GLY A 425 35.38 34.73 15.92
C GLY A 425 35.39 33.27 16.39
N ALA A 426 34.47 32.49 15.85
CA ALA A 426 34.25 31.10 16.20
C ALA A 426 33.65 30.32 15.02
N ARG A 427 34.01 29.03 14.95
CA ARG A 427 33.32 28.03 14.15
C ARG A 427 32.57 27.09 15.09
N ILE A 428 31.26 27.00 14.92
CA ILE A 428 30.35 26.23 15.77
C ILE A 428 29.53 25.30 14.89
N ARG A 429 29.32 24.06 15.33
CA ARG A 429 28.41 23.12 14.69
C ARG A 429 27.21 22.86 15.58
N PHE A 430 26.02 22.99 15.03
CA PHE A 430 24.75 22.79 15.72
C PHE A 430 24.18 21.41 15.45
N GLY A 431 23.53 20.86 16.46
CA GLY A 431 22.76 19.63 16.45
C GLY A 431 23.58 18.36 16.67
N ARG A 432 22.89 17.31 17.11
CA ARG A 432 23.40 15.95 17.31
C ARG A 432 22.40 14.93 16.78
N GLU A 433 22.86 13.71 16.52
CA GLU A 433 22.02 12.65 15.96
C GLU A 433 20.77 12.38 16.80
N PHE A 434 19.61 12.36 16.14
CA PHE A 434 18.31 12.19 16.78
C PHE A 434 17.26 11.76 15.75
N THR A 435 16.47 10.74 16.08
CA THR A 435 15.57 10.06 15.13
C THR A 435 14.10 10.05 15.56
N SER A 436 13.80 10.53 16.76
CA SER A 436 12.43 10.56 17.29
C SER A 436 11.71 11.86 16.90
N ARG A 437 10.37 11.87 16.97
CA ARG A 437 9.55 13.04 16.62
C ARG A 437 8.74 13.57 17.82
N PRO A 438 9.37 14.35 18.73
CA PRO A 438 8.67 15.04 19.81
C PRO A 438 7.79 16.16 19.26
N THR A 439 6.72 16.49 19.98
CA THR A 439 5.77 17.54 19.59
C THR A 439 5.95 18.82 20.37
N GLN A 440 6.56 18.75 21.55
CA GLN A 440 6.89 19.93 22.34
C GLN A 440 8.25 19.82 23.02
N LEU A 441 8.87 20.97 23.29
CA LEU A 441 9.93 21.12 24.28
C LEU A 441 9.36 21.93 25.46
N LYS A 442 9.43 21.36 26.66
CA LYS A 442 9.11 22.05 27.91
C LYS A 442 10.36 22.27 28.72
N GLY A 443 10.30 23.24 29.62
CA GLY A 443 11.35 23.47 30.61
C GLY A 443 11.08 24.70 31.42
N TRP A 444 12.04 25.06 32.26
CA TRP A 444 11.97 26.22 33.13
C TRP A 444 13.07 27.21 32.78
N TYR A 445 12.76 28.49 32.88
CA TYR A 445 13.74 29.56 32.71
C TYR A 445 13.50 30.69 33.72
N LYS A 446 14.59 31.38 34.05
CA LYS A 446 14.59 32.61 34.83
C LYS A 446 15.50 33.61 34.13
N TYR A 447 14.93 34.69 33.58
CA TYR A 447 15.67 35.65 32.77
C TYR A 447 15.65 37.05 33.39
N THR A 448 16.84 37.51 33.77
CA THR A 448 17.15 38.89 34.13
C THR A 448 17.62 39.62 32.89
N ARG A 449 16.75 40.44 32.29
CA ARG A 449 17.08 41.16 31.06
C ARG A 449 17.94 42.40 31.33
N GLY A 450 18.91 42.68 30.47
CA GLY A 450 19.53 44.00 30.41
C GLY A 450 18.62 45.02 29.74
N THR A 451 18.41 46.18 30.36
CA THR A 451 17.52 47.24 29.83
C THR A 451 18.20 48.19 28.85
N SER A 452 19.53 48.13 28.74
CA SER A 452 20.34 48.89 27.78
C SER A 452 21.14 47.97 26.88
N ILE A 453 21.23 48.29 25.59
CA ILE A 453 22.12 47.57 24.66
C ILE A 453 23.48 48.25 24.67
N ASP A 454 24.43 47.61 25.35
CA ASP A 454 25.76 48.15 25.62
C ASP A 454 26.84 47.56 24.69
N ARG A 455 26.50 46.56 23.87
CA ARG A 455 27.41 45.92 22.90
C ARG A 455 26.72 45.68 21.56
N GLY A 456 27.50 45.84 20.48
CA GLY A 456 27.11 45.55 19.10
C GLY A 456 26.16 46.57 18.46
N ASP A 457 25.88 46.40 17.18
CA ASP A 457 25.08 47.29 16.33
C ASP A 457 23.95 46.57 15.57
N HIS A 458 23.87 45.24 15.65
CA HIS A 458 22.90 44.44 14.91
C HIS A 458 21.50 44.51 15.53
N ASN A 459 20.50 44.97 14.75
CA ASN A 459 19.09 45.04 15.17
C ASN A 459 18.86 45.74 16.52
N VAL A 460 19.71 46.71 16.87
CA VAL A 460 19.63 47.44 18.16
C VAL A 460 18.30 48.17 18.32
N GLU A 461 17.73 48.68 17.24
CA GLU A 461 16.42 49.38 17.28
C GLU A 461 15.28 48.44 17.69
N GLU A 462 15.28 47.18 17.23
CA GLU A 462 14.31 46.16 17.67
C GLU A 462 14.43 45.93 19.18
N LEU A 463 15.65 45.75 19.68
CA LEU A 463 15.88 45.49 21.10
C LEU A 463 15.45 46.68 21.96
N LYS A 464 15.81 47.90 21.57
CA LYS A 464 15.38 49.14 22.24
C LYS A 464 13.87 49.27 22.27
N ASN A 465 13.20 49.02 21.14
CA ASN A 465 11.73 49.07 21.04
C ASN A 465 11.05 48.01 21.91
N SER A 466 11.74 46.91 22.22
CA SER A 466 11.26 45.87 23.13
C SER A 466 11.55 46.11 24.62
N GLY A 467 12.16 47.24 24.96
CA GLY A 467 12.51 47.62 26.33
C GLY A 467 13.83 47.04 26.85
N GLY A 468 14.67 46.48 25.98
CA GLY A 468 15.97 45.91 26.37
C GLY A 468 16.36 44.68 25.56
N ASP A 469 17.37 43.98 26.04
CA ASP A 469 17.85 42.73 25.45
C ASP A 469 16.80 41.62 25.59
N LYS A 470 16.85 40.64 24.69
CA LYS A 470 15.93 39.49 24.66
C LYS A 470 16.73 38.20 24.80
N CYS A 471 16.21 37.22 25.53
CA CYS A 471 16.77 35.87 25.48
C CYS A 471 16.25 35.10 24.26
N ALA A 472 16.76 33.89 24.04
CA ALA A 472 16.23 32.97 23.04
C ALA A 472 16.28 31.55 23.58
N ILE A 473 15.20 30.78 23.34
CA ILE A 473 15.15 29.33 23.52
C ILE A 473 14.40 28.76 22.31
N TYR A 474 15.01 27.84 21.59
CA TYR A 474 14.38 27.21 20.43
C TYR A 474 14.83 25.78 20.21
N ILE A 475 14.02 25.04 19.46
CA ILE A 475 14.25 23.66 19.03
C ILE A 475 13.97 23.51 17.54
N ALA A 476 14.79 22.72 16.85
CA ALA A 476 14.56 22.30 15.48
C ALA A 476 14.89 20.81 15.29
N LEU A 477 14.15 20.16 14.40
CA LEU A 477 14.39 18.81 13.92
C LEU A 477 14.75 18.87 12.43
N THR A 478 15.86 18.28 12.02
CA THR A 478 16.35 18.34 10.63
C THR A 478 16.81 16.99 10.11
N ASP A 479 16.84 16.82 8.79
CA ASP A 479 17.28 15.59 8.11
C ASP A 479 18.30 15.84 6.98
N ASN A 480 18.95 17.00 6.99
CA ASN A 480 20.07 17.32 6.10
C ASN A 480 21.18 16.25 6.19
N GLU A 481 22.13 16.25 5.26
CA GLU A 481 23.23 15.27 5.28
C GLU A 481 24.09 15.37 6.55
N GLY A 482 24.22 16.57 7.09
CA GLY A 482 25.05 16.89 8.25
C GLY A 482 26.54 16.95 7.93
N LEU A 483 27.34 17.07 8.98
CA LEU A 483 28.80 17.10 8.94
C LEU A 483 29.35 16.09 9.94
N VAL A 484 30.50 15.50 9.61
CA VAL A 484 31.25 14.62 10.51
C VAL A 484 32.58 15.29 10.86
N ASP A 485 32.99 15.26 12.13
CA ASP A 485 34.33 15.70 12.53
C ASP A 485 35.35 14.55 12.55
N ASP A 486 36.62 14.88 12.81
CA ASP A 486 37.72 13.91 12.83
C ASP A 486 37.55 12.80 13.89
N ASN A 487 36.67 13.01 14.88
CA ASN A 487 36.36 12.03 15.92
C ASN A 487 35.09 11.21 15.58
N GLY A 488 34.54 11.35 14.37
CA GLY A 488 33.34 10.64 13.92
C GLY A 488 32.03 11.21 14.44
N VAL A 489 32.04 12.38 15.11
CA VAL A 489 30.83 12.98 15.64
C VAL A 489 30.06 13.68 14.54
N LYS A 490 28.75 13.39 14.44
CA LYS A 490 27.87 14.03 13.47
C LYS A 490 27.09 15.19 14.05
N THR A 491 26.94 16.23 13.24
CA THR A 491 26.22 17.48 13.56
C THR A 491 25.41 17.95 12.36
N ALA A 492 24.39 18.76 12.56
CA ALA A 492 23.49 19.23 11.49
C ALA A 492 24.11 20.35 10.66
N TYR A 493 24.40 21.51 11.25
CA TYR A 493 24.85 22.70 10.52
C TYR A 493 26.14 23.27 11.08
N GLU A 494 26.87 23.99 10.25
CA GLU A 494 28.03 24.77 10.67
C GLU A 494 27.77 26.26 10.51
N VAL A 495 28.02 27.00 11.58
CA VAL A 495 28.13 28.46 11.58
C VAL A 495 29.59 28.85 11.69
N ASN A 496 30.03 29.73 10.81
CA ASN A 496 31.41 30.21 10.76
C ASN A 496 31.45 31.73 10.49
N ASN A 497 31.69 32.51 11.54
CA ASN A 497 31.62 33.97 11.46
C ASN A 497 32.78 34.63 10.70
N ASN A 498 33.86 33.90 10.43
CA ASN A 498 34.97 34.34 9.59
C ASN A 498 34.75 34.06 8.10
N LYS A 499 33.70 33.34 7.73
CA LYS A 499 33.38 33.05 6.33
C LYS A 499 32.45 34.13 5.76
N GLU A 500 33.05 35.22 5.32
CA GLU A 500 32.31 36.33 4.69
C GLU A 500 31.49 35.87 3.48
N GLY A 501 30.29 36.43 3.32
CA GLY A 501 29.35 36.05 2.27
C GLY A 501 28.64 34.69 2.47
N SER A 502 28.96 33.94 3.53
CA SER A 502 28.27 32.68 3.82
C SER A 502 26.85 32.92 4.37
N PRO A 503 25.82 32.20 3.88
CA PRO A 503 24.47 32.30 4.41
C PRO A 503 24.37 31.80 5.86
N THR A 504 25.29 30.93 6.30
CA THR A 504 25.38 30.45 7.69
C THR A 504 26.49 31.15 8.47
N ARG A 505 26.85 32.38 8.11
CA ARG A 505 27.93 33.11 8.78
C ARG A 505 27.67 33.31 10.27
N TYR A 506 26.44 33.64 10.64
CA TYR A 506 26.09 33.99 12.04
C TYR A 506 25.06 33.04 12.65
N THR A 507 24.13 32.52 11.85
CA THR A 507 23.03 31.69 12.36
C THR A 507 22.64 30.61 11.36
N VAL A 508 21.88 29.62 11.84
CA VAL A 508 21.24 28.62 11.00
C VAL A 508 19.94 29.22 10.47
N ASP A 509 19.68 29.12 9.17
CA ASP A 509 18.38 29.48 8.61
C ASP A 509 17.33 28.44 9.04
N LEU A 510 16.48 28.82 9.98
CA LEU A 510 15.37 28.01 10.48
C LEU A 510 14.03 28.39 9.85
N SER A 511 14.03 29.28 8.85
CA SER A 511 12.81 29.66 8.11
C SER A 511 12.34 28.55 7.17
N GLU A 512 11.16 28.73 6.57
CA GLU A 512 10.59 27.80 5.57
C GLU A 512 11.38 27.72 4.25
N ALA A 513 12.30 28.66 4.03
CA ALA A 513 13.22 28.61 2.89
C ALA A 513 14.17 27.41 3.02
N ASN A 514 14.55 27.05 4.25
CA ASN A 514 15.32 25.85 4.52
C ASN A 514 14.42 24.59 4.51
N LYS A 515 14.56 23.78 3.45
CA LYS A 515 13.78 22.55 3.25
C LYS A 515 14.23 21.38 4.09
N ASP A 516 15.40 21.46 4.72
CA ASP A 516 15.94 20.40 5.58
C ASP A 516 15.34 20.43 7.00
N VAL A 517 14.67 21.51 7.38
CA VAL A 517 13.98 21.64 8.67
C VAL A 517 12.62 20.95 8.58
N ILE A 518 12.43 19.91 9.38
CA ILE A 518 11.18 19.14 9.51
C ILE A 518 10.22 19.83 10.46
N ALA A 519 10.73 20.29 11.61
CA ALA A 519 9.94 20.98 12.60
C ALA A 519 10.77 22.03 13.33
N TYR A 520 10.14 23.12 13.72
CA TYR A 520 10.76 24.22 14.46
C TYR A 520 9.78 24.83 15.45
N GLY A 521 10.29 25.28 16.59
CA GLY A 521 9.56 26.10 17.54
C GLY A 521 10.53 26.93 18.39
N SER A 522 10.04 28.06 18.90
CA SER A 522 10.76 28.90 19.86
C SER A 522 9.81 29.39 20.94
N ILE A 523 10.36 29.88 22.05
CA ILE A 523 9.58 30.72 22.97
C ILE A 523 9.03 31.93 22.21
N THR A 524 7.94 32.50 22.73
CA THR A 524 7.29 33.68 22.17
C THR A 524 8.16 34.93 22.32
N ASP A 525 7.87 35.96 21.52
CA ASP A 525 8.54 37.25 21.67
C ASP A 525 8.32 37.85 23.07
N GLU A 526 7.17 37.61 23.71
CA GLU A 526 6.91 38.10 25.05
C GLU A 526 7.72 37.36 26.12
N GLU A 527 7.79 36.02 26.04
CA GLU A 527 8.67 35.24 26.93
C GLU A 527 10.14 35.63 26.78
N SER A 528 10.57 36.00 25.57
CA SER A 528 11.96 36.45 25.33
C SER A 528 12.34 37.73 26.09
N LYS A 529 11.36 38.50 26.57
CA LYS A 529 11.58 39.77 27.30
C LYS A 529 11.86 39.55 28.78
N GLY A 530 11.57 38.39 29.36
CA GLY A 530 11.81 38.13 30.78
C GLY A 530 10.80 37.19 31.41
N SER A 531 11.14 36.69 32.59
CA SER A 531 10.32 35.77 33.37
C SER A 531 9.76 36.48 34.60
N PHE A 532 8.80 37.38 34.38
CA PHE A 532 8.22 38.20 35.45
C PHE A 532 6.93 37.59 36.02
N ASP A 533 6.73 37.72 37.33
CA ASP A 533 5.41 37.55 37.95
C ASP A 533 4.51 38.78 37.71
N GLU A 534 3.26 38.73 38.19
CA GLU A 534 2.30 39.84 38.05
C GLU A 534 2.75 41.14 38.71
N SER A 535 3.70 41.07 39.66
CA SER A 535 4.27 42.23 40.35
C SER A 535 5.56 42.74 39.71
N GLY A 536 6.03 42.11 38.62
CA GLY A 536 7.26 42.46 37.93
C GLY A 536 8.53 41.86 38.53
N ASN A 537 8.43 40.92 39.49
CA ASN A 537 9.60 40.26 40.05
C ASN A 537 10.10 39.16 39.13
N ILE A 538 11.43 38.97 39.07
CA ILE A 538 12.06 37.92 38.27
C ILE A 538 11.90 36.58 38.98
N VAL A 539 11.18 35.66 38.36
CA VAL A 539 10.84 34.34 38.89
C VAL A 539 11.16 33.24 37.88
N TRP A 540 11.25 32.00 38.36
CA TRP A 540 11.23 30.83 37.49
C TRP A 540 9.87 30.72 36.81
N LYS A 541 9.87 30.57 35.49
CA LYS A 541 8.67 30.41 34.68
C LYS A 541 8.81 29.19 33.78
N GLN A 542 7.76 28.39 33.69
CA GLN A 542 7.70 27.29 32.75
C GLN A 542 7.46 27.85 31.34
N PHE A 543 8.16 27.31 30.35
CA PHE A 543 7.85 27.53 28.94
C PHE A 543 7.35 26.24 28.30
N THR A 544 6.58 26.36 27.22
CA THR A 544 6.20 25.24 26.35
C THR A 544 6.33 25.70 24.91
N ILE A 545 7.25 25.06 24.18
CA ILE A 545 7.47 25.32 22.77
C ILE A 545 6.81 24.19 21.99
N ASP A 546 5.76 24.51 21.23
CA ASP A 546 5.23 23.58 20.24
C ASP A 546 6.18 23.50 19.04
N LEU A 547 6.56 22.28 18.65
CA LEU A 547 7.22 22.06 17.37
C LEU A 547 6.17 22.10 16.26
N LYS A 548 6.27 23.09 15.37
CA LYS A 548 5.43 23.18 14.17
C LYS A 548 6.05 22.34 13.07
N TYR A 549 5.42 21.20 12.78
CA TYR A 549 5.88 20.27 11.74
C TYR A 549 5.50 20.78 10.36
N ARG A 550 6.48 20.83 9.46
CA ARG A 550 6.32 21.12 8.03
C ARG A 550 6.03 19.88 7.22
N ASP A 551 6.43 18.71 7.74
CA ASP A 551 6.23 17.40 7.12
C ASP A 551 6.02 16.35 8.23
N LEU A 552 4.92 15.60 8.15
CA LEU A 552 4.56 14.57 9.14
C LEU A 552 5.09 13.17 8.81
N THR A 553 5.78 13.01 7.68
CA THR A 553 6.25 11.72 7.15
C THR A 553 7.78 11.60 7.19
N ARG A 554 8.50 12.73 7.10
CA ARG A 554 9.96 12.78 7.22
C ARG A 554 10.38 12.47 8.65
N LYS A 555 11.51 11.77 8.76
CA LYS A 555 12.13 11.43 10.05
C LYS A 555 13.40 12.25 10.23
N PRO A 556 13.61 12.85 11.42
CA PRO A 556 14.82 13.61 11.67
C PRO A 556 16.04 12.71 11.68
N LYS A 557 17.17 13.32 11.31
CA LYS A 557 18.52 12.80 11.56
C LYS A 557 19.18 13.55 12.71
N TYR A 558 18.79 14.80 12.96
CA TYR A 558 19.39 15.65 13.96
C TYR A 558 18.34 16.44 14.76
N ILE A 559 18.67 16.71 16.02
CA ILE A 559 17.99 17.66 16.89
C ILE A 559 18.92 18.82 17.19
N ILE A 560 18.39 20.05 17.14
CA ILE A 560 19.05 21.27 17.54
C ILE A 560 18.22 21.88 18.67
N VAL A 561 18.82 22.12 19.82
CA VAL A 561 18.22 22.93 20.88
C VAL A 561 19.24 23.98 21.29
N VAL A 562 18.79 25.22 21.41
CA VAL A 562 19.66 26.37 21.73
C VAL A 562 18.97 27.24 22.76
N ALA A 563 19.75 27.70 23.75
CA ALA A 563 19.37 28.73 24.69
C ALA A 563 20.47 29.80 24.76
N SER A 564 20.09 31.09 24.75
CA SER A 564 21.00 32.23 24.82
C SER A 564 20.43 33.36 25.68
N ALA A 565 21.26 33.95 26.53
CA ALA A 565 20.90 35.12 27.34
C ALA A 565 20.77 36.41 26.50
N SER A 566 21.30 36.42 25.28
CA SER A 566 21.11 37.51 24.32
C SER A 566 20.81 36.94 22.93
N LYS A 567 19.65 37.32 22.37
CA LYS A 567 19.10 36.82 21.09
C LYS A 567 20.06 37.04 19.93
N TYR A 568 20.73 38.18 19.88
CA TYR A 568 21.69 38.56 18.83
C TYR A 568 23.16 38.43 19.27
N GLY A 569 23.42 37.56 20.25
CA GLY A 569 24.76 37.31 20.77
C GLY A 569 25.73 36.72 19.75
N ASP A 570 25.21 35.99 18.77
CA ASP A 570 25.90 35.50 17.56
C ASP A 570 26.41 36.65 16.66
N PHE A 571 25.71 37.78 16.64
CA PHE A 571 26.14 39.04 16.03
C PHE A 571 26.91 39.95 17.01
N PHE A 572 27.32 39.43 18.17
CA PHE A 572 28.01 40.17 19.22
C PHE A 572 27.20 41.37 19.76
N THR A 573 25.87 41.31 19.68
CA THR A 573 24.96 42.39 20.09
C THR A 573 24.08 41.97 21.27
N GLY A 574 23.99 42.83 22.29
CA GLY A 574 23.20 42.55 23.50
C GLY A 574 23.58 43.43 24.68
N SER A 575 23.19 42.99 25.88
CA SER A 575 23.58 43.62 27.15
C SER A 575 24.44 42.71 28.01
N GLU A 576 25.49 43.26 28.61
CA GLU A 576 26.29 42.57 29.64
C GLU A 576 25.53 42.35 30.95
N SER A 577 24.36 42.97 31.13
CA SER A 577 23.52 42.76 32.31
C SER A 577 22.53 41.60 32.12
N SER A 578 22.48 40.98 30.94
CA SER A 578 21.56 39.88 30.64
C SER A 578 22.05 38.56 31.22
N VAL A 579 21.24 37.95 32.09
CA VAL A 579 21.50 36.64 32.70
C VAL A 579 20.27 35.76 32.59
N MET A 580 20.43 34.58 32.00
CA MET A 580 19.39 33.56 31.92
C MET A 580 19.81 32.32 32.69
N LEU A 581 18.91 31.79 33.52
CA LEU A 581 19.00 30.44 34.06
C LEU A 581 17.99 29.56 33.33
N ILE A 582 18.37 28.33 33.01
CA ILE A 582 17.48 27.31 32.46
C ILE A 582 17.61 26.01 33.25
N ASP A 583 16.52 25.25 33.30
CA ASP A 583 16.43 24.00 34.07
C ASP A 583 15.37 23.05 33.48
N ASP A 584 15.50 21.76 33.77
CA ASP A 584 14.49 20.71 33.52
C ASP A 584 13.89 20.68 32.09
N PHE A 585 14.73 20.60 31.06
CA PHE A 585 14.27 20.46 29.68
C PHE A 585 13.75 19.04 29.40
N GLU A 586 12.53 18.97 28.87
CA GLU A 586 11.82 17.72 28.57
C GLU A 586 11.22 17.74 27.16
N LEU A 587 11.41 16.64 26.42
CA LEU A 587 10.72 16.40 25.15
C LEU A 587 9.38 15.71 25.41
N VAL A 588 8.31 16.32 24.92
CA VAL A 588 6.97 15.74 24.99
C VAL A 588 6.62 15.10 23.65
N TYR A 589 5.92 13.97 23.70
CA TYR A 589 5.47 13.19 22.55
C TYR A 589 3.94 13.13 22.51
N GLY A 590 3.37 13.04 21.31
CA GLY A 590 1.92 12.96 21.09
C GLY A 590 1.51 13.46 19.71
N THR A 591 0.32 14.05 19.61
CA THR A 591 -0.20 14.59 18.35
C THR A 591 0.56 15.84 17.90
N PRO A 592 1.13 15.87 16.68
CA PRO A 592 1.87 17.02 16.18
C PRO A 592 0.96 18.18 15.77
N VAL A 593 1.50 19.40 15.84
CA VAL A 593 0.85 20.59 15.26
C VAL A 593 1.50 20.90 13.92
N THR A 594 0.71 21.01 12.86
CA THR A 594 1.21 21.38 11.52
C THR A 594 1.48 22.88 11.42
N ALA A 595 2.57 23.25 10.76
CA ALA A 595 2.74 24.60 10.24
C ALA A 595 1.72 24.79 9.10
N ASN A 596 0.84 25.79 9.22
CA ASN A 596 -0.15 26.11 8.17
C ASN A 596 0.53 26.65 6.92
#